data_AF-A0A9J6B5Y1-F1
#
_entry.id   AF-A0A9J6B5Y1-F1
#
_cell.length_a   1.000
_cell.length_b   1.000
_cell.length_c   1.000
_cell.angle_alpha   90.00
_cell.angle_beta   90.00
_cell.angle_gamma   90.00
#
_symmetry.space_group_name_H-M   'P 1'
#
loop_
_entity.id
_entity.type
_entity.pdbx_description
1 polymer ?
#
loop_
_entity_poly.entity_id
_entity_poly.type
_entity_poly.pdbx_seq_one_letter_code
_entity_poly.pdbx_strand_id
1 'polypeptide(L)'
;MEDSNLTQSSYHIIVEKGPDIDDTDDDVQEAPPQLEDGVQSTIDNLKELNLGTLEDLRPIFISALLTLKEKRKYFKLLVEFKDILLNRTEKCRALVPG
;
A
#
# COMPACT_ATOMS: atom_id res chain seq x y z
N MET A 1 35.88 12.46 -9.56
CA MET A 1 35.83 11.54 -10.71
C MET A 1 35.99 10.14 -10.11
N GLU A 2 34.88 9.54 -9.70
CA GLU A 2 34.22 8.39 -10.40
C GLU A 2 34.71 7.08 -9.76
N ASP A 3 33.94 6.07 -9.37
CA ASP A 3 32.50 5.88 -9.23
C ASP A 3 32.31 4.80 -8.17
N SER A 4 31.36 5.01 -7.25
CA SER A 4 30.94 3.98 -6.31
C SER A 4 30.13 2.95 -7.07
N ASN A 5 30.76 1.83 -7.45
CA ASN A 5 30.09 0.68 -8.02
C ASN A 5 29.18 0.04 -6.96
N LEU A 6 27.98 0.59 -6.82
CA LEU A 6 26.85 -0.06 -6.16
C LEU A 6 26.55 -1.30 -6.98
N THR A 7 26.97 -2.46 -6.49
CA THR A 7 26.65 -3.74 -7.11
C THR A 7 25.14 -3.94 -7.02
N GLN A 8 24.45 -3.53 -8.08
CA GLN A 8 23.05 -3.84 -8.32
C GLN A 8 22.96 -5.35 -8.52
N SER A 9 22.77 -6.07 -7.42
CA SER A 9 22.49 -7.50 -7.47
C SER A 9 21.11 -7.68 -8.09
N SER A 10 21.09 -8.04 -9.37
CA SER A 10 19.88 -8.34 -10.12
C SER A 10 19.59 -9.84 -9.99
N TYR A 11 18.46 -10.18 -9.39
CA TYR A 11 17.96 -11.54 -9.37
C TYR A 11 17.46 -11.93 -10.77
N HIS A 12 18.17 -12.83 -11.43
CA HIS A 12 17.73 -13.41 -12.70
C HIS A 12 17.04 -14.74 -12.39
N ILE A 13 15.74 -14.82 -12.67
CA ILE A 13 14.98 -16.07 -12.60
C ILE A 13 15.16 -16.77 -13.94
N ILE A 14 15.85 -17.92 -13.94
CA ILE A 14 15.94 -18.79 -15.11
C ILE A 14 14.69 -19.66 -15.08
N VAL A 15 13.77 -19.43 -16.01
CA VAL A 15 12.63 -20.31 -16.23
C VAL A 15 13.11 -21.45 -17.10
N GLU A 16 13.31 -22.63 -16.51
CA GLU A 16 13.51 -23.85 -17.29
C GLU A 16 12.23 -24.13 -18.09
N LYS A 17 12.35 -24.09 -19.41
CA LYS A 17 11.30 -24.47 -20.34
C LYS A 17 11.04 -25.97 -20.15
N GLY A 18 9.99 -26.30 -19.40
CA GLY A 18 9.42 -27.65 -19.37
C GLY A 18 9.00 -28.09 -20.78
N PRO A 19 8.76 -29.40 -20.99
CA PRO A 19 8.41 -29.94 -22.30
C PRO A 19 7.23 -29.15 -22.88
N ASP A 20 7.33 -28.77 -24.16
CA ASP A 20 6.27 -28.08 -24.87
C ASP A 20 4.96 -28.81 -24.64
N ILE A 21 4.13 -28.23 -23.77
CA ILE A 21 2.72 -28.58 -23.67
C ILE A 21 2.18 -28.09 -25.00
N ASP A 22 1.93 -29.07 -25.89
CA ASP A 22 1.15 -28.94 -27.11
C ASP A 22 -0.02 -28.00 -26.84
N ASP A 23 -0.25 -27.05 -27.75
CA ASP A 23 -1.26 -25.98 -27.68
C ASP A 23 -2.68 -26.59 -27.58
N THR A 24 -3.01 -27.22 -26.45
CA THR A 24 -4.38 -27.44 -26.05
C THR A 24 -4.89 -26.10 -25.59
N ASP A 25 -5.46 -25.39 -26.57
CA ASP A 25 -6.45 -24.32 -26.43
C ASP A 25 -6.34 -23.64 -25.08
N ASP A 26 -5.50 -22.60 -25.02
CA ASP A 26 -5.43 -21.66 -23.91
C ASP A 26 -6.76 -20.90 -23.88
N ASP A 27 -7.83 -21.63 -23.54
CA ASP A 27 -9.16 -21.15 -23.30
C ASP A 27 -9.04 -20.38 -21.99
N VAL A 28 -8.55 -19.14 -22.12
CA VAL A 28 -8.52 -18.15 -21.06
C VAL A 28 -9.97 -17.89 -20.69
N GLN A 29 -10.46 -18.74 -19.80
CA GLN A 29 -11.79 -18.65 -19.23
C GLN A 29 -11.94 -17.24 -18.68
N GLU A 30 -12.90 -16.50 -19.25
CA GLU A 30 -13.21 -15.14 -18.81
C GLU A 30 -13.46 -15.16 -17.30
N ALA A 31 -12.85 -14.19 -16.60
CA ALA A 31 -13.02 -14.10 -15.16
C ALA A 31 -14.52 -14.09 -14.82
N PRO A 32 -14.96 -14.82 -13.77
CA PRO A 32 -16.37 -14.83 -13.40
C PRO A 32 -16.89 -13.39 -13.25
N PRO A 33 -18.07 -13.05 -13.81
CA PRO A 33 -18.62 -11.68 -13.81
C PRO A 33 -18.73 -11.06 -12.41
N GLN A 34 -18.77 -11.89 -11.36
CA GLN A 34 -18.76 -11.47 -9.96
C GLN A 34 -17.46 -10.77 -9.52
N LEU A 35 -16.37 -10.92 -10.26
CA LEU A 35 -15.12 -10.19 -10.05
C LEU A 35 -15.09 -8.85 -10.80
N GLU A 36 -15.94 -8.71 -11.83
CA GLU A 36 -16.12 -7.49 -12.61
C GLU A 36 -17.08 -6.52 -11.91
N ASP A 37 -18.02 -7.06 -11.13
CA ASP A 37 -18.82 -6.30 -10.16
C ASP A 37 -17.88 -5.82 -9.05
N GLY A 38 -17.20 -4.71 -9.34
CA GLY A 38 -16.15 -4.13 -8.51
C GLY A 38 -16.60 -4.10 -7.05
N VAL A 39 -15.71 -4.52 -6.15
CA VAL A 39 -15.95 -4.63 -4.70
C VAL A 39 -16.89 -3.52 -4.26
N GLN A 40 -18.13 -3.89 -3.89
CA GLN A 40 -19.14 -2.91 -3.45
C GLN A 40 -18.47 -2.01 -2.42
N SER A 41 -18.30 -0.75 -2.80
CA SER A 41 -17.53 0.19 -2.01
C SER A 41 -18.29 0.36 -0.70
N THR A 42 -17.81 -0.29 0.35
CA THR A 42 -18.31 -0.07 1.71
C THR A 42 -17.71 1.25 2.14
N ILE A 43 -18.21 2.35 1.58
CA ILE A 43 -17.77 3.70 1.89
C ILE A 43 -18.35 4.01 3.26
N ASP A 44 -17.62 3.66 4.30
CA ASP A 44 -17.87 4.23 5.60
C ASP A 44 -17.42 5.70 5.58
N ASN A 45 -18.22 6.58 6.19
CA ASN A 45 -17.78 7.96 6.38
C ASN A 45 -16.47 7.95 7.17
N LEU A 46 -15.45 8.68 6.70
CA LEU A 46 -14.15 8.76 7.37
C LEU A 46 -14.03 10.05 8.18
N LYS A 47 -13.27 9.99 9.27
CA LYS A 47 -12.88 11.12 10.09
C LYS A 47 -11.36 11.30 10.05
N GLU A 48 -10.94 12.53 9.83
CA GLU A 48 -9.54 12.91 9.88
C GLU A 48 -9.02 12.98 11.32
N LEU A 49 -7.80 12.50 11.50
CA LEU A 49 -7.06 12.52 12.75
C LEU A 49 -5.61 12.88 12.44
N ASN A 50 -5.11 13.96 13.06
CA ASN A 50 -3.71 14.36 12.90
C ASN A 50 -2.81 13.66 13.93
N LEU A 51 -1.81 12.91 13.44
CA LEU A 51 -0.77 12.28 14.28
C LEU A 51 0.52 13.12 14.37
N GLY A 52 0.61 14.19 13.58
CA GLY A 52 1.74 15.11 13.49
C GLY A 52 1.71 16.23 14.53
N THR A 53 2.53 17.27 14.31
CA THR A 53 2.46 18.53 15.09
C THR A 53 1.65 19.57 14.33
N LEU A 54 1.56 20.81 14.81
CA LEU A 54 0.87 21.89 14.10
C LEU A 54 1.66 22.36 12.87
N GLU A 55 2.98 22.23 12.91
CA GLU A 55 3.91 22.63 11.87
C GLU A 55 4.12 21.53 10.82
N ASP A 56 3.99 20.26 11.23
CA ASP A 56 4.04 19.09 10.35
C ASP A 56 2.79 18.23 10.59
N LEU A 57 1.68 18.64 9.98
CA LEU A 57 0.43 17.90 10.00
C LEU A 57 0.61 16.56 9.28
N ARG A 58 0.19 15.48 9.93
CA ARG A 58 0.22 14.13 9.36
C ARG A 58 -1.15 13.49 9.55
N PRO A 59 -2.09 13.85 8.67
CA PRO A 59 -3.46 13.38 8.76
C PRO A 59 -3.55 11.91 8.37
N ILE A 60 -4.41 11.20 9.09
CA ILE A 60 -4.86 9.85 8.76
C ILE A 60 -6.38 9.83 8.84
N PHE A 61 -6.99 8.90 8.12
CA PHE A 61 -8.43 8.75 8.07
C PHE A 61 -8.84 7.47 8.78
N ILE A 62 -9.78 7.59 9.72
CA ILE A 62 -10.36 6.46 10.45
C ILE A 62 -11.86 6.43 10.25
N SER A 63 -12.46 5.24 10.33
CA SER A 63 -13.91 5.10 10.23
C SER A 63 -14.66 5.96 11.23
N ALA A 64 -15.63 6.74 10.77
CA ALA A 64 -16.52 7.52 11.62
C ALA A 64 -17.43 6.61 12.45
N LEU A 65 -17.70 5.39 11.98
CA LEU A 65 -18.57 4.40 12.61
C LEU A 65 -17.96 3.80 13.89
N LEU A 66 -16.67 3.98 14.15
CA LEU A 66 -16.04 3.49 15.36
C LEU A 66 -16.67 4.10 16.61
N THR A 67 -16.93 3.27 17.61
CA THR A 67 -17.32 3.72 18.94
C THR A 67 -16.20 4.52 19.59
N LEU A 68 -16.51 5.32 20.61
CA LEU A 68 -15.50 6.09 21.33
C LEU A 68 -14.40 5.20 21.96
N LYS A 69 -14.78 4.00 22.43
CA LYS A 69 -13.85 3.03 23.01
C LYS A 69 -12.87 2.51 21.95
N GLU A 70 -13.39 2.15 20.78
CA GLU A 70 -12.57 1.69 19.65
C GLU A 70 -11.66 2.79 19.13
N LYS A 71 -12.19 4.02 18.96
CA LYS A 71 -11.40 5.20 18.57
C LYS A 71 -10.21 5.41 19.50
N ARG A 72 -10.39 5.32 20.82
CA ARG A 72 -9.29 5.44 21.80
C ARG A 72 -8.27 4.32 21.68
N LYS A 73 -8.72 3.07 21.53
CA LYS A 73 -7.83 1.91 21.36
C LYS A 73 -7.02 2.03 20.08
N TYR A 74 -7.68 2.41 18.99
CA TYR A 74 -7.06 2.61 17.68
C TYR A 74 -6.09 3.78 17.70
N PHE A 75 -6.46 4.91 18.32
CA PHE A 75 -5.56 6.05 18.50
C PHE A 75 -4.29 5.66 19.27
N LYS A 76 -4.43 4.91 20.36
CA LYS A 76 -3.27 4.41 21.12
C LYS A 76 -2.34 3.57 20.25
N LEU A 77 -2.90 2.64 19.48
CA LEU A 77 -2.14 1.82 18.53
C LEU A 77 -1.41 2.70 17.51
N LEU A 78 -2.09 3.66 16.89
CA LEU A 78 -1.51 4.55 15.89
C LEU A 78 -0.34 5.37 16.42
N VAL A 79 -0.40 5.81 17.69
CA VAL A 79 0.69 6.52 18.35
C VAL A 79 1.88 5.59 18.61
N GLU A 80 1.65 4.33 19.02
CA GLU A 80 2.71 3.33 19.20
C GLU A 80 3.48 3.04 17.89
N PHE A 81 2.79 3.11 16.74
CA PHE A 81 3.37 2.88 15.41
C PHE A 81 3.72 4.17 14.65
N LYS A 82 3.70 5.33 15.32
CA LYS A 82 3.85 6.64 14.68
C LYS A 82 5.15 6.74 13.85
N ASP A 83 6.26 6.20 14.34
CA ASP A 83 7.58 6.26 13.68
C ASP A 83 7.65 5.44 12.39
N ILE A 84 6.92 4.32 12.32
CA ILE A 84 6.84 3.48 11.12
C ILE A 84 5.95 4.17 10.06
N LEU A 85 4.85 4.78 10.49
CA LEU A 85 3.94 5.53 9.63
C LEU A 85 4.57 6.85 9.12
N LEU A 86 5.39 7.48 9.95
CA LEU A 86 6.23 8.64 9.65
C LEU A 86 7.18 8.39 8.48
N ASN A 87 8.00 7.35 8.64
CA ASN A 87 9.18 7.12 7.80
C ASN A 87 8.79 6.72 6.37
N ARG A 88 7.57 6.21 6.14
CA ARG A 88 7.05 5.97 4.79
C ARG A 88 6.84 7.27 3.99
N THR A 89 6.53 8.40 4.65
CA THR A 89 6.14 9.65 3.95
C THR A 89 7.31 10.57 3.61
N GLU A 90 8.45 10.48 4.30
CA GLU A 90 9.63 11.29 3.96
C GLU A 90 10.18 10.95 2.57
N LYS A 91 10.08 9.66 2.18
CA LYS A 91 10.49 9.21 0.84
C LYS A 91 9.60 9.76 -0.29
N CYS A 92 8.36 10.16 0.02
CA CYS A 92 7.43 10.75 -0.95
C CYS A 92 7.46 12.27 -0.97
N ARG A 93 7.90 12.94 0.11
CA ARG A 93 7.97 14.41 0.18
C ARG A 93 9.02 14.99 -0.78
N ALA A 94 10.02 14.21 -1.17
CA ALA A 94 11.05 14.59 -2.13
C ALA A 94 10.59 14.67 -3.60
N LEU A 95 9.33 14.34 -3.91
CA LEU A 95 8.82 14.25 -5.29
C LEU A 95 7.86 15.37 -5.69
N VAL A 96 7.73 16.44 -4.89
CA VAL A 96 6.96 17.63 -5.28
C VAL A 96 7.94 18.76 -5.62
N PRO A 97 8.26 18.99 -6.91
CA PRO A 97 8.96 20.20 -7.33
C PRO A 97 8.04 21.41 -7.20
N GLY A 98 8.60 22.51 -6.67
CA GLY A 98 7.92 23.80 -6.49
C GLY A 98 7.82 24.64 -7.76
#